data_AF-A0A0V7YX71-F1
#
_entry.id   AF-A0A0V7YX71-F1
#
_cell.length_a   1.000
_cell.length_b   1.000
_cell.length_c   1.000
_cell.angle_alpha   90.00
_cell.angle_beta   90.00
_cell.angle_gamma   90.00
#
_symmetry.space_group_name_H-M   'P 1'
#
loop_
_entity.id
_entity.type
_entity.pdbx_description
1 polymer ?
#
loop_
_entity_poly.entity_id
_entity_poly.type
_entity_poly.pdbx_seq_one_letter_code
_entity_poly.pdbx_strand_id
1 'polypeptide(L)' 'MRTGRTRGKQTGIQIQVRVQPEQVAPLDAWIADQPDPKPTRPEAIRYALTDWLTGQGYVRHREDPEGAN' A
#
# COMPACT_ATOMS: atom_id res chain seq x y z
N MET A 1 27.40 14.29 15.29
CA MET A 1 26.06 13.90 15.80
C MET A 1 25.19 13.49 14.64
N ARG A 2 24.68 12.25 14.60
CA ARG A 2 23.60 11.88 13.66
C ARG A 2 22.28 11.99 14.42
N THR A 3 21.50 13.02 14.11
CA THR A 3 20.14 13.15 14.63
C THR A 3 19.32 11.98 14.08
N GLY A 4 19.12 10.95 14.91
CA GLY A 4 18.20 9.86 14.60
C GLY A 4 16.79 10.43 14.55
N ARG A 5 16.19 10.47 13.35
CA ARG A 5 14.75 10.74 13.24
C ARG A 5 14.01 9.59 13.90
N THR A 6 13.28 9.87 14.97
CA THR A 6 12.35 8.93 15.60
C THR A 6 11.30 8.55 14.56
N ARG A 7 11.39 7.32 14.04
CA ARG A 7 10.39 6.78 13.13
C ARG A 7 9.11 6.65 13.94
N GLY A 8 8.13 7.51 13.68
CA GLY A 8 6.80 7.38 14.30
C GLY A 8 6.32 5.93 14.16
N LYS A 9 5.62 5.41 15.17
CA LYS A 9 5.17 4.01 15.25
C LYS A 9 4.27 3.71 14.04
N GLN A 10 4.86 3.26 12.93
CA GLN A 10 4.12 2.85 11.74
C GLN A 10 3.33 1.61 12.13
N THR A 11 2.00 1.70 12.10
CA THR A 11 1.11 0.55 12.30
C THR A 11 1.20 -0.35 11.07
N GLY A 12 1.40 -1.65 11.28
CA GLY A 12 1.51 -2.64 10.19
C GLY A 12 2.66 -3.62 10.40
N ILE A 13 2.55 -4.79 9.78
CA ILE A 13 3.62 -5.79 9.75
C ILE A 13 4.57 -5.44 8.59
N GLN A 14 5.87 -5.36 8.87
CA GLN A 14 6.86 -5.12 7.82
C GLN A 14 7.00 -6.34 6.92
N ILE A 15 6.73 -6.16 5.63
CA ILE A 15 6.93 -7.17 4.59
C ILE A 15 8.14 -6.72 3.75
N GLN A 16 9.24 -7.50 3.78
CA GLN A 16 10.42 -7.23 2.96
C GLN A 16 10.43 -8.11 1.71
N VAL A 17 10.27 -7.51 0.54
CA VAL A 17 10.25 -8.20 -0.76
C VAL A 17 11.22 -7.51 -1.70
N ARG A 18 11.98 -8.29 -2.46
CA ARG A 18 12.79 -7.79 -3.58
C ARG A 18 11.90 -7.72 -4.81
N VAL A 19 11.59 -6.51 -5.25
CA VAL A 19 10.82 -6.26 -6.47
C VAL A 19 11.80 -6.17 -7.64
N GLN A 20 11.52 -6.91 -8.72
CA GLN A 20 12.41 -6.97 -9.86
C GLN A 20 12.27 -5.74 -10.77
N PRO A 21 13.28 -5.38 -11.57
CA PRO A 21 13.24 -4.21 -12.45
C PRO A 21 12.05 -4.19 -13.41
N GLU A 22 11.66 -5.34 -13.97
CA GLU A 22 10.48 -5.44 -14.85
C GLU A 22 9.15 -5.12 -14.14
N GLN A 23 9.11 -5.17 -12.81
CA GLN A 23 7.95 -4.82 -12.01
C GLN A 23 8.03 -3.37 -11.48
N VAL A 24 9.24 -2.86 -11.25
CA VAL A 24 9.45 -1.48 -10.77
C VAL A 24 9.07 -0.46 -11.84
N ALA A 25 9.49 -0.66 -13.08
CA ALA A 25 9.18 0.25 -14.18
C ALA A 25 7.67 0.49 -14.39
N PRO A 26 6.82 -0.55 -14.52
CA PRO A 26 5.37 -0.35 -14.64
C PRO A 26 4.75 0.21 -13.36
N LEU A 27 5.27 -0.13 -12.16
CA LEU A 27 4.79 0.46 -10.91
C LEU A 27 5.03 1.97 -10.88
N ASP A 28 6.23 2.44 -11.25
CA ASP A 28 6.56 3.86 -11.29
C ASP A 28 5.73 4.61 -12.34
N ALA A 29 5.47 4.00 -13.51
CA ALA A 29 4.58 4.57 -14.52
C ALA A 29 3.15 4.74 -13.98
N TRP A 30 2.59 3.70 -13.34
CA TRP A 30 1.27 3.78 -12.73
C TRP A 30 1.17 4.83 -11.62
N ILE A 31 2.23 5.01 -10.80
CA ILE A 31 2.31 6.10 -9.80
C ILE A 31 2.30 7.47 -10.48
N ALA A 32 2.97 7.61 -11.62
CA ALA A 32 3.05 8.88 -12.34
C ALA A 32 1.69 9.35 -12.89
N ASP A 33 0.80 8.41 -13.21
CA ASP A 33 -0.56 8.66 -13.70
C ASP A 33 -1.58 9.00 -12.60
N GLN A 34 -1.21 8.86 -11.31
CA GLN A 34 -2.11 9.17 -10.19
C GLN A 34 -2.28 10.69 -9.99
N PRO A 35 -3.44 11.14 -9.48
CA PRO A 35 -3.67 12.53 -9.15
C PRO A 35 -2.74 13.01 -8.03
N ASP A 36 -2.46 14.31 -7.99
CA ASP A 36 -1.68 14.91 -6.92
C ASP A 36 -2.47 14.97 -5.59
N PRO A 37 -1.82 14.67 -4.44
CA PRO A 37 -0.42 14.27 -4.32
C PRO A 37 -0.18 12.81 -4.73
N LYS A 38 0.84 12.59 -5.57
CA LYS A 38 1.20 11.24 -6.04
C LYS A 38 1.56 10.32 -4.86
N PRO A 39 1.04 9.08 -4.83
CA PRO A 39 1.35 8.15 -3.75
C PRO A 39 2.81 7.73 -3.77
N THR A 40 3.39 7.50 -2.60
CA THR A 40 4.72 6.89 -2.51
C THR A 40 4.66 5.42 -2.96
N ARG A 41 5.79 4.84 -3.38
CA ARG A 41 5.86 3.39 -3.73
C ARG A 41 5.21 2.45 -2.71
N PRO A 42 5.44 2.54 -1.39
CA PRO A 42 4.75 1.66 -0.43
C PRO A 42 3.25 1.94 -0.33
N GLU A 43 2.77 3.15 -0.59
CA GLU A 43 1.32 3.44 -0.68
C GLU A 43 0.71 2.84 -1.93
N ALA A 44 1.36 3.06 -3.08
CA ALA A 44 0.97 2.49 -4.36
C ALA A 44 0.87 0.96 -4.30
N ILE A 45 1.88 0.28 -3.73
CA ILE A 45 1.85 -1.17 -3.53
C ILE A 45 0.67 -1.60 -2.65
N ARG A 46 0.34 -0.84 -1.60
CA ARG A 46 -0.81 -1.14 -0.73
C ARG A 46 -2.14 -1.00 -1.47
N TYR A 47 -2.28 0.02 -2.31
CA TYR A 47 -3.46 0.19 -3.14
C TYR A 47 -3.60 -0.95 -4.16
N ALA A 48 -2.54 -1.23 -4.92
CA ALA A 48 -2.54 -2.32 -5.89
C ALA A 48 -2.82 -3.69 -5.24
N LEU A 49 -2.25 -3.94 -4.05
CA LEU A 49 -2.49 -5.17 -3.31
C LEU A 49 -3.94 -5.27 -2.84
N THR A 50 -4.50 -4.18 -2.31
CA THR A 50 -5.90 -4.15 -1.85
C THR A 50 -6.86 -4.36 -3.00
N ASP A 51 -6.65 -3.66 -4.12
CA ASP A 51 -7.45 -3.78 -5.34
C ASP A 51 -7.42 -5.21 -5.89
N TRP A 52 -6.21 -5.77 -6.06
CA TRP A 52 -6.04 -7.13 -6.55
C TRP A 52 -6.73 -8.16 -5.64
N LEU A 53 -6.52 -8.08 -4.32
CA LEU A 53 -7.15 -9.01 -3.37
C LEU A 53 -8.68 -8.84 -3.31
N THR A 54 -9.19 -7.62 -3.53
CA THR A 54 -10.63 -7.36 -3.63
C THR A 54 -11.20 -7.99 -4.89
N GLY A 55 -10.55 -7.82 -6.05
CA GLY A 55 -10.95 -8.45 -7.31
C GLY A 55 -10.91 -9.98 -7.27
N GLN A 56 -10.06 -10.57 -6.42
CA GLN A 56 -10.01 -12.01 -6.16
C GLN A 56 -10.99 -12.47 -5.06
N GLY A 57 -11.71 -11.56 -4.38
CA GLY A 57 -12.67 -11.89 -3.33
C GLY A 57 -12.06 -12.23 -1.96
N TYR A 58 -10.74 -12.03 -1.77
CA TYR A 58 -10.07 -12.24 -0.49
C TYR A 58 -10.32 -11.11 0.51
N VAL A 59 -10.64 -9.90 0.01
CA VAL A 59 -11.12 -8.79 0.83
C VAL A 59 -12.63 -8.68 0.61
N ARG A 60 -13.41 -9.02 1.64
CA ARG A 60 -14.84 -8.65 1.66
C ARG A 60 -14.94 -7.18 2.04
N HIS A 61 -15.58 -6.38 1.20
CA HIS A 61 -15.98 -5.02 1.55
C HIS A 61 -16.92 -5.13 2.76
N ARG A 62 -16.42 -4.82 3.95
CA ARG A 62 -17.20 -4.89 5.19
C ARG A 62 -18.07 -3.65 5.28
N GLU A 63 -19.15 -3.62 4.50
CA GLU A 63 -20.34 -2.84 4.85
C GLU A 63 -21.15 -3.74 5.76
N ASP A 64 -20.93 -3.65 7.06
CA ASP A 64 -22.03 -3.78 8.02
C ASP A 64 -21.58 -3.28 9.40
N PRO A 65 -22.05 -2.10 9.83
CA PRO A 65 -21.99 -1.67 11.22
C PRO A 65 -23.22 -2.15 12.00
N GLU A 66 -23.53 -3.45 12.04
CA GLU A 66 -24.57 -3.98 12.92
C GLU A 66 -24.07 -5.23 13.66
N GLY A 67 -23.47 -4.98 14.82
CA GLY A 67 -23.06 -6.00 15.77
C GLY A 67 -22.80 -5.43 17.16
N ALA A 68 -23.37 -4.26 17.46
CA ALA A 68 -23.55 -3.81 18.82
C ALA A 68 -24.76 -4.56 19.40
N ASN A 69 -24.50 -5.71 20.02
CA ASN A 69 -25.29 -6.21 21.14
C ASN A 69 -24.40 -7.08 22.02
#